data_AF-R7JLA8-F1
#
_entry.id   AF-R7JLA8-F1
#
_cell.length_a   1.000
_cell.length_b   1.000
_cell.length_c   1.000
_cell.angle_alpha   90.00
_cell.angle_beta   90.00
_cell.angle_gamma   90.00
#
_symmetry.space_group_name_H-M   'P 1'
#
loop_
_entity.id
_entity.type
_entity.pdbx_description
1 polymer ?
#
loop_
_entity_poly.entity_id
_entity_poly.type
_entity_poly.pdbx_seq_one_letter_code
_entity_poly.pdbx_strand_id
1 'polypeptide(L)'
;MREASSFSSGDIRGLLQSLADSLVFHLKQGDEVDLEGIGHFSVSLSCSKKVTSPKEIRADDIHFKSVNFRCSKKISQRLKGMELKRRANTSIDPSYDPETRLANIRKYLETHDSIMSSQCMSINACSRYTALKDIETLIQAGVLKKIGRRKTAIYILSE
;
A
#
# COMPACT_ATOMS: atom_id res chain seq x y z
N MET A 1 0.04 -0.50 18.91
CA MET A 1 -1.35 -0.50 19.46
C MET A 1 -1.49 -1.41 20.67
N ARG A 2 -0.95 -2.65 20.64
CA ARG A 2 -0.90 -3.52 21.83
C ARG A 2 -0.17 -2.89 23.03
N GLU A 3 0.91 -2.16 22.79
CA GLU A 3 1.67 -1.46 23.85
C GLU A 3 1.05 -0.13 24.31
N ALA A 4 -0.03 0.32 23.65
CA ALA A 4 -0.65 1.62 23.90
C ALA A 4 -2.08 1.51 24.45
N SER A 5 -2.57 0.29 24.72
CA SER A 5 -3.92 0.06 25.23
C SER A 5 -4.02 -1.28 25.98
N SER A 6 -5.03 -1.42 26.82
CA SER A 6 -5.37 -2.68 27.53
C SER A 6 -6.12 -3.70 26.66
N PHE A 7 -6.36 -3.41 25.38
CA PHE A 7 -7.10 -4.29 24.49
C PHE A 7 -6.31 -5.53 24.11
N SER A 8 -6.97 -6.69 24.11
CA SER A 8 -6.37 -7.91 23.58
C SER A 8 -6.21 -7.83 22.06
N SER A 9 -5.41 -8.72 21.48
CA SER A 9 -5.31 -8.84 20.02
C SER A 9 -6.65 -9.22 19.37
N GLY A 10 -7.49 -9.97 20.08
CA GLY A 10 -8.83 -10.33 19.63
C GLY A 10 -9.73 -9.09 19.57
N ASP A 11 -9.70 -8.27 20.62
CA ASP A 11 -10.51 -7.04 20.70
C ASP A 11 -10.14 -6.04 19.61
N ILE A 12 -8.84 -5.82 19.38
CA ILE A 12 -8.37 -4.91 18.31
C ILE A 12 -8.85 -5.42 16.95
N ARG A 13 -8.76 -6.72 16.69
CA ARG A 13 -9.21 -7.31 15.43
C ARG A 13 -10.72 -7.17 15.26
N GLY A 14 -11.50 -7.47 16.30
CA GLY A 14 -12.95 -7.33 16.30
C GLY A 14 -13.37 -5.89 16.05
N LEU A 15 -12.75 -4.93 16.75
CA LEU A 15 -13.02 -3.51 16.58
C LEU A 15 -12.75 -3.02 15.15
N LEU A 16 -11.61 -3.39 14.57
CA LEU A 16 -11.26 -3.01 13.20
C LEU A 16 -12.23 -3.61 12.17
N GLN A 17 -12.68 -4.85 12.40
CA GLN A 17 -13.67 -5.49 11.54
C GLN A 17 -15.02 -4.78 11.63
N SER A 18 -15.52 -4.54 12.85
CA SER A 18 -16.77 -3.81 13.07
C SER A 18 -16.75 -2.39 12.49
N LEU A 19 -15.60 -1.71 12.58
CA LEU A 19 -15.41 -0.41 11.95
C LEU A 19 -15.51 -0.50 10.42
N ALA A 20 -14.87 -1.51 9.81
CA ALA A 20 -14.94 -1.73 8.37
C ALA A 20 -16.37 -2.04 7.91
N ASP A 21 -17.11 -2.86 8.66
CA ASP A 21 -18.49 -3.23 8.34
C ASP A 21 -19.43 -2.01 8.45
N SER A 22 -19.25 -1.19 9.49
CA SER A 22 -19.98 0.07 9.66
C SER A 22 -19.71 1.07 8.53
N LEU A 23 -18.44 1.24 8.15
CA LEU A 23 -18.06 2.06 7.00
C LEU A 23 -18.77 1.60 5.71
N VAL A 24 -18.76 0.29 5.43
CA VAL A 24 -19.44 -0.26 4.25
C VAL A 24 -20.95 -0.02 4.31
N PHE A 25 -21.57 -0.19 5.48
CA PHE A 25 -23.00 0.04 5.65
C PHE A 25 -23.39 1.47 5.30
N HIS A 26 -22.74 2.46 5.90
CA HIS A 26 -23.04 3.88 5.69
C HIS A 26 -22.72 4.33 4.26
N LEU A 27 -21.56 3.95 3.71
CA LEU A 27 -21.19 4.30 2.34
C LEU A 27 -22.16 3.71 1.31
N LYS A 28 -22.77 2.55 1.57
CA LYS A 28 -23.82 1.98 0.71
C LYS A 28 -25.11 2.80 0.71
N GLN A 29 -25.41 3.51 1.79
CA GLN A 29 -26.56 4.41 1.86
C GLN A 29 -26.28 5.78 1.21
N GLY A 30 -25.04 6.03 0.77
CA GLY A 30 -24.61 7.31 0.23
C GLY A 30 -24.16 8.31 1.31
N ASP A 31 -24.07 7.88 2.57
CA ASP A 31 -23.56 8.71 3.66
C ASP A 31 -22.05 8.97 3.51
N GLU A 32 -21.60 10.10 4.03
CA GLU A 32 -20.19 10.36 4.31
C GLU A 32 -19.89 9.99 5.76
N VAL A 33 -18.80 9.26 5.99
CA VAL A 33 -18.38 8.85 7.33
C VAL A 33 -17.14 9.64 7.75
N ASP A 34 -17.29 10.53 8.74
CA ASP A 34 -16.16 11.21 9.38
C ASP A 34 -15.70 10.40 10.61
N LEU A 35 -14.43 9.96 10.58
CA LEU A 35 -13.77 9.39 11.73
C LEU A 35 -12.95 10.49 12.39
N GLU A 36 -13.42 10.95 13.56
CA GLU A 36 -12.83 12.06 14.27
C GLU A 36 -11.32 11.90 14.43
N GLY A 37 -10.57 12.93 14.02
CA GLY A 37 -9.12 12.94 14.10
C GLY A 37 -8.40 12.13 13.00
N ILE A 38 -9.09 11.22 12.30
CA ILE A 38 -8.53 10.41 11.21
C ILE A 38 -8.81 11.05 9.85
N GLY A 39 -10.06 11.37 9.57
CA GLY A 39 -10.51 11.92 8.28
C GLY A 39 -11.86 11.36 7.86
N HIS A 40 -12.30 11.70 6.65
CA HIS A 40 -13.60 11.29 6.13
C HIS A 40 -13.52 10.38 4.91
N PHE A 41 -14.53 9.53 4.81
CA PHE A 41 -14.76 8.58 3.72
C PHE A 41 -16.03 8.93 2.97
N SER A 42 -15.95 9.02 1.66
CA SER A 42 -17.11 9.25 0.79
C SER A 42 -17.07 8.36 -0.44
N VAL A 43 -18.21 8.12 -1.06
CA VAL A 43 -18.28 7.35 -2.31
C VAL A 43 -18.08 8.26 -3.52
N SER A 44 -17.39 7.74 -4.54
CA SER A 44 -17.41 8.28 -5.88
C SER A 44 -18.18 7.35 -6.79
N LEU A 45 -19.01 7.94 -7.64
CA LEU A 45 -19.78 7.26 -8.66
C LEU A 45 -19.21 7.61 -10.05
N SER A 46 -19.45 6.73 -11.02
CA SER A 46 -19.16 7.01 -12.43
C SER A 46 -20.31 6.56 -13.32
N CYS A 47 -20.44 7.24 -14.46
CA CYS A 47 -21.35 6.85 -15.53
C CYS A 47 -20.59 6.03 -16.57
N SER A 48 -21.17 4.92 -17.02
CA SER A 48 -20.60 4.08 -18.07
C SER A 48 -20.59 4.76 -19.44
N LYS A 49 -21.53 5.71 -19.66
CA LYS A 49 -21.67 6.46 -20.90
C LYS A 49 -20.94 7.79 -20.86
N LYS A 50 -20.47 8.23 -22.02
CA LYS A 50 -19.96 9.59 -22.19
C LYS A 50 -21.15 10.55 -22.25
N VAL A 51 -21.39 11.21 -21.12
CA VAL A 51 -22.49 12.18 -20.95
C VAL A 51 -22.00 13.58 -21.31
N THR A 52 -22.73 14.30 -22.15
CA THR A 52 -22.45 15.71 -22.49
C THR A 52 -23.43 16.68 -21.81
N SER A 53 -24.56 16.18 -21.28
CA SER A 53 -25.56 16.96 -20.56
C SER A 53 -26.15 16.19 -19.36
N PRO A 54 -26.40 16.84 -18.21
CA PRO A 54 -26.98 16.18 -17.03
C PRO A 54 -28.31 15.43 -17.28
N LYS A 55 -29.09 15.85 -18.29
CA LYS A 55 -30.37 15.21 -18.65
C LYS A 55 -30.22 13.77 -19.20
N GLU A 56 -29.03 13.41 -19.66
CA GLU A 56 -28.73 12.08 -20.18
C GLU A 56 -28.41 11.08 -19.05
N ILE A 57 -28.19 11.57 -17.82
CA ILE A 57 -27.85 10.73 -16.67
C ILE A 57 -29.06 9.91 -16.25
N ARG A 58 -28.91 8.58 -16.26
CA ARG A 58 -29.89 7.62 -15.75
C ARG A 58 -29.30 6.84 -14.59
N ALA A 59 -30.13 6.46 -13.63
CA ALA A 59 -29.69 5.68 -12.47
C ALA A 59 -29.01 4.36 -12.89
N ASP A 60 -29.56 3.68 -13.90
CA ASP A 60 -29.03 2.41 -14.42
C ASP A 60 -27.64 2.54 -15.05
N ASP A 61 -27.26 3.74 -15.49
CA ASP A 61 -25.95 4.02 -16.08
C ASP A 61 -24.91 4.44 -15.02
N ILE A 62 -25.35 4.72 -13.79
CA ILE A 62 -24.49 5.10 -12.68
C ILE A 62 -24.06 3.85 -11.91
N HIS A 63 -22.77 3.74 -11.65
CA HIS A 63 -22.22 2.68 -10.82
C HIS A 63 -21.22 3.20 -9.81
N PHE A 64 -21.03 2.43 -8.74
CA PHE A 64 -19.94 2.67 -7.81
C PHE A 64 -18.59 2.66 -8.54
N LYS A 65 -17.77 3.68 -8.28
CA LYS A 65 -16.41 3.79 -8.81
C LYS A 65 -15.37 3.43 -7.76
N SER A 66 -15.41 4.11 -6.62
CA SER A 66 -14.41 3.98 -5.56
C SER A 66 -14.88 4.65 -4.26
N VAL A 67 -14.19 4.32 -3.16
CA VAL A 67 -14.24 5.13 -1.93
C VAL A 67 -13.11 6.16 -1.97
N ASN A 68 -13.43 7.40 -1.67
CA ASN A 68 -12.46 8.46 -1.43
C ASN A 68 -12.17 8.53 0.07
N PHE A 69 -10.90 8.65 0.41
CA PHE A 69 -10.48 9.00 1.76
C PHE A 69 -9.78 10.35 1.74
N ARG A 70 -10.21 11.27 2.59
CA ARG A 70 -9.47 12.51 2.85
C ARG A 70 -8.98 12.53 4.28
N CYS A 71 -7.67 12.59 4.41
CA CYS A 71 -6.99 12.70 5.69
C CYS A 71 -7.42 13.98 6.43
N SER A 72 -7.57 13.88 7.76
CA SER A 72 -7.90 15.03 8.58
C SER A 72 -6.84 16.13 8.47
N LYS A 73 -7.28 17.39 8.55
CA LYS A 73 -6.37 18.54 8.59
C LYS A 73 -5.42 18.45 9.78
N LYS A 74 -5.89 17.91 10.92
CA LYS A 74 -5.11 17.72 12.15
C LYS A 74 -3.90 16.79 11.93
N ILE A 75 -4.11 15.64 11.29
CA ILE A 75 -2.99 14.73 10.94
C ILE A 75 -2.06 15.40 9.94
N SER A 76 -2.63 16.00 8.89
CA SER A 76 -1.84 16.63 7.83
C SER A 76 -0.94 17.75 8.37
N GLN A 77 -1.43 18.56 9.31
CA GLN A 77 -0.66 19.60 9.99
C GLN A 77 0.48 19.04 10.84
N ARG A 78 0.24 17.97 11.62
CA ARG A 78 1.27 17.32 12.44
C ARG A 78 2.42 16.76 11.59
N LEU A 79 2.12 16.38 10.35
CA LEU A 79 3.08 15.81 9.41
C LEU A 79 3.86 16.85 8.59
N LYS A 80 3.47 18.14 8.59
CA LYS A 80 4.14 19.18 7.80
C LYS A 80 5.61 19.37 8.14
N GLY A 81 5.99 19.13 9.40
CA GLY A 81 7.36 19.27 9.89
C GLY A 81 8.19 17.99 9.80
N MET A 82 7.73 16.96 9.10
CA MET A 82 8.51 15.71 9.01
C MET A 82 9.84 15.94 8.28
N GLU A 83 10.90 15.25 8.72
CA GLU A 83 12.16 15.25 8.00
C GLU A 83 12.02 14.53 6.66
N LEU A 84 12.43 15.21 5.59
CA LEU A 84 12.44 14.66 4.23
C LEU A 84 13.87 14.46 3.78
N LYS A 85 14.21 13.24 3.37
CA LYS A 85 15.49 12.93 2.73
C LYS A 85 15.27 12.71 1.24
N ARG A 86 16.08 13.41 0.42
CA ARG A 86 16.10 13.15 -1.02
C ARG A 86 16.61 11.74 -1.24
N ARG A 87 15.82 10.91 -1.94
CA ARG A 87 16.30 9.61 -2.43
C ARG A 87 17.47 9.87 -3.39
N ALA A 88 18.60 9.19 -3.19
CA ALA A 88 19.73 9.24 -4.12
C ALA A 88 19.26 8.91 -5.55
N ASN A 89 19.86 9.55 -6.56
CA ASN A 89 19.48 9.40 -7.96
C ASN A 89 19.46 7.91 -8.36
N THR A 90 18.41 7.51 -9.11
CA THR A 90 18.11 6.09 -9.43
C THR A 90 18.78 5.63 -10.74
N SER A 91 19.49 6.52 -11.43
CA SER A 91 20.41 6.16 -12.51
C SER A 91 21.71 5.66 -11.90
N ILE A 92 21.63 4.47 -11.30
CA ILE A 92 22.78 3.73 -10.80
C ILE A 92 22.96 2.58 -11.78
N ASP A 93 24.07 2.58 -12.52
CA ASP A 93 24.56 1.34 -13.13
C ASP A 93 24.72 0.32 -12.01
N PRO A 94 24.25 -0.93 -12.15
CA PRO A 94 24.31 -1.90 -11.06
C PRO A 94 25.75 -2.01 -10.56
N SER A 95 25.99 -1.55 -9.34
CA SER A 95 27.36 -1.56 -8.76
C SER A 95 27.87 -2.97 -8.50
N TYR A 96 26.99 -3.97 -8.61
CA TYR A 96 27.24 -5.37 -8.32
C TYR A 96 26.77 -6.24 -9.48
N ASP A 97 27.51 -7.33 -9.73
CA ASP A 97 27.13 -8.38 -10.65
C ASP A 97 25.84 -9.11 -10.19
N PRO A 98 25.17 -9.84 -11.09
CA PRO A 98 23.91 -10.51 -10.77
C PRO A 98 23.96 -11.46 -9.57
N GLU A 99 25.04 -12.23 -9.39
CA GLU A 99 25.12 -13.22 -8.32
C GLU A 99 25.25 -12.54 -6.95
N THR A 100 26.11 -11.53 -6.87
CA THR A 100 26.24 -10.70 -5.66
C THR A 100 24.92 -10.04 -5.27
N ARG A 101 24.15 -9.55 -6.25
CA ARG A 101 22.83 -8.94 -5.98
C ARG A 101 21.83 -9.92 -5.39
N LEU A 102 21.80 -11.16 -5.88
CA LEU A 102 20.92 -12.22 -5.35
C LEU A 102 21.35 -12.61 -3.92
N ALA A 103 22.65 -12.74 -3.67
CA ALA A 103 23.20 -13.04 -2.35
C ALA A 103 22.87 -11.96 -1.32
N ASN A 104 23.00 -10.67 -1.69
CA ASN A 104 22.64 -9.54 -0.83
C ASN A 104 21.17 -9.55 -0.41
N ILE A 105 20.25 -9.89 -1.33
CA ILE A 105 18.81 -9.99 -1.01
C ILE A 105 18.56 -11.10 0.02
N ARG A 106 19.19 -12.28 -0.15
CA ARG A 106 19.08 -13.38 0.81
C ARG A 106 19.64 -12.99 2.17
N LYS A 107 20.85 -12.43 2.21
CA LYS A 107 21.50 -11.98 3.44
C LYS A 107 20.68 -10.93 4.19
N TYR A 108 20.01 -10.03 3.48
CA TYR A 108 19.12 -9.06 4.11
C TYR A 108 17.96 -9.75 4.85
N LEU A 109 17.39 -10.79 4.26
CA LEU A 109 16.27 -11.56 4.81
C LEU A 109 16.66 -12.51 5.95
N GLU A 110 17.96 -12.77 6.18
CA GLU A 110 18.42 -13.48 7.38
C GLU A 110 18.19 -12.65 8.66
N THR A 111 18.10 -11.32 8.54
CA THR A 111 17.95 -10.39 9.67
C THR A 111 16.64 -9.62 9.66
N HIS A 112 15.84 -9.75 8.59
CA HIS A 112 14.59 -9.02 8.41
C HIS A 112 13.50 -9.95 7.87
N ASP A 113 12.29 -9.86 8.43
CA ASP A 113 11.17 -10.74 8.06
C ASP A 113 10.70 -10.57 6.60
N SER A 114 10.97 -9.43 5.98
CA SER A 114 10.56 -9.16 4.60
C SER A 114 11.42 -8.09 3.93
N ILE A 115 11.38 -8.08 2.60
CA ILE A 115 12.04 -7.08 1.77
C ILE A 115 11.08 -6.54 0.70
N MET A 116 11.16 -5.24 0.44
CA MET A 116 10.48 -4.57 -0.66
C MET A 116 11.43 -4.33 -1.82
N SER A 117 10.88 -4.24 -3.03
CA SER A 117 11.65 -3.84 -4.23
C SER A 117 12.50 -2.57 -4.05
N SER A 118 12.04 -1.59 -3.26
CA SER A 118 12.84 -0.38 -2.97
C SER A 118 14.04 -0.64 -2.06
N GLN A 119 13.93 -1.57 -1.11
CA GLN A 119 15.07 -1.98 -0.27
C GLN A 119 16.08 -2.75 -1.12
N CYS A 120 15.63 -3.65 -2.01
CA CYS A 120 16.50 -4.32 -2.97
C CYS A 120 17.30 -3.30 -3.81
N MET A 121 16.64 -2.27 -4.33
CA MET A 121 17.31 -1.19 -5.09
C MET A 121 18.39 -0.49 -4.24
N SER A 122 18.11 -0.25 -2.96
CA SER A 122 19.03 0.42 -2.05
C SER A 122 20.25 -0.44 -1.73
N ILE A 123 20.07 -1.71 -1.34
CA ILE A 123 21.19 -2.59 -0.95
C ILE A 123 22.06 -2.99 -2.14
N ASN A 124 21.48 -3.07 -3.34
CA ASN A 124 22.19 -3.46 -4.56
C ASN A 124 22.56 -2.29 -5.46
N ALA A 125 22.29 -1.05 -5.02
CA ALA A 125 22.55 0.17 -5.77
C ALA A 125 22.15 0.01 -7.26
N CYS A 126 20.89 -0.40 -7.50
CA CYS A 126 20.43 -0.76 -8.84
C CYS A 126 19.06 -0.15 -9.16
N SER A 127 18.73 -0.15 -10.46
CA SER A 127 17.43 0.32 -10.92
C SER A 127 16.28 -0.54 -10.39
N ARG A 128 15.06 0.03 -10.37
CA ARG A 128 13.86 -0.73 -10.01
C ARG A 128 13.64 -1.94 -10.91
N TYR A 129 13.96 -1.80 -12.19
CA TYR A 129 13.83 -2.88 -13.16
C TYR A 129 14.74 -4.05 -12.79
N THR A 130 16.02 -3.77 -12.52
CA THR A 130 17.01 -4.78 -12.10
C THR A 130 16.58 -5.46 -10.79
N ALA A 131 16.17 -4.68 -9.78
CA ALA A 131 15.73 -5.24 -8.50
C ALA A 131 14.52 -6.17 -8.64
N LEU A 132 13.54 -5.81 -9.49
CA LEU A 132 12.38 -6.68 -9.74
C LEU A 132 12.77 -7.94 -10.49
N LYS A 133 13.70 -7.85 -11.46
CA LYS A 133 14.24 -9.02 -12.17
C LYS A 133 14.95 -9.98 -11.21
N ASP A 134 15.82 -9.47 -10.34
CA ASP A 134 16.52 -10.29 -9.35
C ASP A 134 15.54 -10.97 -8.37
N ILE A 135 14.50 -10.25 -7.92
CA ILE A 135 13.43 -10.83 -7.09
C ILE A 135 12.68 -11.94 -7.85
N GLU A 136 12.34 -11.71 -9.11
CA GLU A 136 11.65 -12.70 -9.94
C GLU A 136 12.49 -13.97 -10.13
N THR A 137 13.80 -13.82 -10.34
CA THR A 137 14.75 -14.94 -10.37
C THR A 137 14.70 -15.75 -9.06
N LEU A 138 14.68 -15.09 -7.90
CA LEU A 138 14.60 -15.77 -6.60
C LEU A 138 13.25 -16.44 -6.36
N ILE A 139 12.15 -15.85 -6.85
CA ILE A 139 10.81 -16.47 -6.80
C ILE A 139 10.78 -17.72 -7.68
N GLN A 140 11.30 -17.65 -8.90
CA GLN A 140 11.38 -18.78 -9.84
C GLN A 140 12.26 -19.91 -9.29
N ALA A 141 13.31 -19.57 -8.55
CA ALA A 141 14.16 -20.53 -7.84
C ALA A 141 13.52 -21.09 -6.55
N GLY A 142 12.28 -20.69 -6.21
CA GLY A 142 11.57 -21.14 -5.02
C GLY A 142 12.06 -20.53 -3.72
N VAL A 143 12.98 -19.56 -3.75
CA VAL A 143 13.62 -18.97 -2.56
C VAL A 143 12.76 -17.92 -1.89
N LEU A 144 12.00 -17.17 -2.69
CA LEU A 144 11.13 -16.10 -2.19
C LEU A 144 9.66 -16.34 -2.53
N LYS A 145 8.80 -15.88 -1.63
CA LYS A 145 7.36 -15.78 -1.83
C LYS A 145 6.91 -14.33 -1.80
N LYS A 146 6.03 -13.97 -2.74
CA LYS A 146 5.43 -12.63 -2.83
C LYS A 146 4.15 -12.53 -2.00
N ILE A 147 4.06 -11.50 -1.16
CA ILE A 147 2.86 -11.13 -0.41
C ILE A 147 2.40 -9.73 -0.83
N GLY A 148 1.11 -9.54 -1.07
CA GLY A 148 0.53 -8.24 -1.45
C GLY A 148 0.55 -7.95 -2.96
N ARG A 149 0.20 -6.72 -3.34
CA ARG A 149 0.00 -6.31 -4.75
C ARG A 149 0.67 -4.97 -5.08
N ARG A 150 1.20 -4.86 -6.30
CA ARG A 150 1.79 -3.62 -6.87
C ARG A 150 2.84 -2.98 -5.94
N LYS A 151 2.55 -1.77 -5.42
CA LYS A 151 3.48 -0.96 -4.63
C LYS A 151 3.58 -1.40 -3.16
N THR A 152 2.64 -2.21 -2.69
CA THR A 152 2.65 -2.77 -1.32
C THR A 152 3.13 -4.22 -1.28
N ALA A 153 3.71 -4.71 -2.39
CA ALA A 153 4.26 -6.05 -2.43
C ALA A 153 5.53 -6.15 -1.58
N ILE A 154 5.52 -7.09 -0.64
CA ILE A 154 6.67 -7.51 0.15
C ILE A 154 7.06 -8.93 -0.26
N TYR A 155 8.32 -9.27 -0.09
CA TYR A 155 8.89 -10.58 -0.41
C TYR A 155 9.49 -11.18 0.86
N ILE A 156 9.17 -12.43 1.13
CA ILE A 156 9.65 -13.18 2.29
C ILE A 156 10.37 -14.45 1.80
N LEU A 157 11.20 -15.06 2.65
CA LEU A 157 11.74 -16.38 2.36
C LEU A 157 10.59 -17.39 2.22
N SER A 158 10.69 -18.23 1.20
CA SER A 158 9.82 -19.41 1.10
C SER A 158 10.18 -20.39 2.21
N GLU A 159 9.16 -20.99 2.82
CA GLU A 159 9.30 -22.13 3.73
C GLU A 159 9.81 -23.38 2.99
#